data_AF-A0A8J5LAT8-F1
#
_entry.id   AF-A0A8J5LAT8-F1
#
_cell.length_a   1.000
_cell.length_b   1.000
_cell.length_c   1.000
_cell.angle_alpha   90.00
_cell.angle_beta   90.00
_cell.angle_gamma   90.00
#
_symmetry.space_group_name_H-M   'P 1'
#
loop_
_entity.id
_entity.type
_entity.pdbx_description
1 polymer ?
#
loop_
_entity_poly.entity_id
_entity_poly.type
_entity_poly.pdbx_seq_one_letter_code
_entity_poly.pdbx_strand_id
1 'polypeptide(L)'
;MLQQIPEEQRSEAADAIALEAFWRVQDPVYGSAGVISALQAEISGAQRELAETQARVAVYAARARSADAQVLADEERLGDGAGVYLPSNHP
;
A
#
# COMPACT_ATOMS: atom_id res chain seq x y z
N MET A 1 -26.02 -31.33 -11.80
CA MET A 1 -25.25 -30.26 -11.15
C MET A 1 -25.66 -30.09 -9.68
N LEU A 2 -26.80 -29.49 -9.33
CA LEU A 2 -27.16 -29.27 -7.90
C LEU A 2 -27.27 -30.56 -7.06
N GLN A 3 -27.75 -31.67 -7.65
CA GLN A 3 -27.83 -32.96 -6.96
C GLN A 3 -26.46 -33.57 -6.61
N GLN A 4 -25.37 -33.06 -7.20
CA GLN A 4 -23.99 -33.48 -6.91
C GLN A 4 -23.37 -32.64 -5.78
N ILE A 5 -24.08 -31.63 -5.28
CA ILE A 5 -23.65 -30.72 -4.21
C ILE A 5 -24.33 -31.17 -2.90
N PRO A 6 -23.63 -31.12 -1.75
CA PRO A 6 -24.24 -31.33 -0.44
C PRO A 6 -25.46 -30.44 -0.23
N GLU A 7 -26.51 -30.96 0.40
CA GLU A 7 -27.81 -30.28 0.49
C GLU A 7 -27.70 -28.89 1.12
N GLU A 8 -26.87 -28.76 2.14
CA GLU A 8 -26.59 -27.51 2.85
C GLU A 8 -26.00 -26.40 1.96
N GLN A 9 -25.34 -26.75 0.84
CA GLN A 9 -24.70 -25.82 -0.09
C GLN A 9 -25.53 -25.57 -1.36
N ARG A 10 -26.62 -26.32 -1.57
CA ARG A 10 -27.38 -26.25 -2.83
C ARG A 10 -28.04 -24.89 -3.05
N SER A 11 -28.49 -24.21 -2.00
CA SER A 11 -29.08 -22.88 -2.11
C SER A 11 -28.06 -21.88 -2.65
N GLU A 12 -26.89 -21.81 -2.03
CA GLU A 12 -25.81 -20.92 -2.45
C GLU A 12 -25.33 -21.24 -3.86
N ALA A 13 -25.21 -22.52 -4.20
CA ALA A 13 -24.86 -22.93 -5.55
C ALA A 13 -25.92 -22.54 -6.59
N ALA A 14 -27.22 -22.61 -6.25
CA ALA A 14 -28.29 -22.18 -7.13
C ALA A 14 -28.24 -20.67 -7.37
N ASP A 15 -27.97 -19.88 -6.33
CA ASP A 15 -27.79 -18.43 -6.44
C ASP A 15 -26.59 -18.07 -7.32
N ALA A 16 -25.46 -18.77 -7.15
CA ALA A 16 -24.27 -18.57 -7.98
C ALA A 16 -24.54 -18.90 -9.47
N ILE A 17 -25.25 -20.00 -9.75
CA ILE A 17 -25.64 -20.38 -11.12
C ILE A 17 -26.58 -19.33 -11.73
N ALA A 18 -27.56 -18.83 -10.95
CA ALA A 18 -28.47 -17.80 -11.42
C ALA A 18 -27.72 -16.49 -11.75
N LEU A 19 -26.75 -16.11 -10.91
CA LEU A 19 -25.90 -14.95 -11.16
C LEU A 19 -25.03 -15.12 -12.42
N GLU A 20 -24.40 -16.28 -12.61
CA GLU A 20 -23.62 -16.57 -13.83
C GLU A 20 -24.50 -16.50 -15.09
N ALA A 21 -25.71 -17.06 -15.03
CA ALA A 21 -26.66 -17.01 -16.13
C ALA A 21 -27.12 -15.57 -16.43
N PHE A 22 -27.41 -14.78 -15.40
CA PHE A 22 -27.74 -13.36 -15.54
C PHE A 22 -26.65 -12.59 -16.28
N TRP A 23 -25.38 -12.81 -15.92
CA TRP A 23 -24.26 -12.16 -16.61
C TRP A 23 -24.08 -12.65 -18.04
N ARG A 24 -24.31 -13.94 -18.35
CA ARG A 24 -24.29 -14.42 -19.74
C ARG A 24 -25.38 -13.82 -20.61
N VAL A 25 -26.55 -13.48 -20.04
CA VAL A 25 -27.60 -12.78 -20.79
C VAL A 25 -27.14 -11.38 -21.18
N GLN A 26 -26.44 -10.68 -20.28
CA GLN A 26 -25.95 -9.33 -20.53
C GLN A 26 -24.70 -9.30 -21.43
N ASP A 27 -23.78 -10.24 -21.21
CA ASP A 27 -22.56 -10.42 -22.00
C ASP A 27 -22.43 -11.90 -22.39
N PRO A 28 -22.89 -12.28 -23.59
CA PRO A 28 -22.85 -13.66 -24.06
C PRO A 28 -21.44 -14.22 -24.29
N VAL A 29 -20.43 -13.37 -24.41
CA VAL A 29 -19.05 -13.78 -24.71
C VAL A 29 -18.29 -13.98 -23.41
N TYR A 30 -18.29 -12.99 -22.53
CA TYR A 30 -17.46 -13.01 -21.32
C TYR A 30 -18.26 -13.19 -20.03
N GLY A 31 -19.54 -12.85 -20.00
CA GLY A 31 -20.41 -13.00 -18.83
C GLY A 31 -19.76 -12.52 -17.53
N SER A 32 -19.82 -13.35 -16.48
CA SER A 32 -19.19 -13.05 -15.19
C SER A 32 -17.65 -13.01 -15.26
N ALA A 33 -17.02 -13.71 -16.21
CA ALA A 33 -15.56 -13.67 -16.39
C ALA A 33 -15.08 -12.28 -16.84
N GLY A 34 -15.90 -11.56 -17.63
CA GLY A 34 -15.62 -10.17 -17.99
C GLY A 34 -15.61 -9.25 -16.76
N VAL A 35 -16.61 -9.40 -15.89
CA VAL A 35 -16.69 -8.67 -14.61
C VAL A 35 -15.49 -8.97 -13.72
N ILE A 36 -15.13 -10.26 -13.57
CA ILE A 36 -13.97 -10.68 -12.79
C ILE A 36 -12.68 -10.06 -13.34
N SER A 37 -12.49 -10.09 -14.67
CA SER A 37 -11.30 -9.51 -15.31
C SER A 37 -11.21 -8.00 -15.10
N ALA A 38 -12.33 -7.28 -15.15
CA ALA A 38 -12.36 -5.85 -14.89
C ALA A 38 -11.95 -5.54 -13.45
N LEU A 39 -12.52 -6.27 -12.47
CA LEU A 39 -12.16 -6.12 -11.06
C LEU A 39 -10.68 -6.45 -10.80
N GLN A 40 -10.12 -7.47 -11.48
CA GLN A 40 -8.70 -7.79 -11.38
C GLN A 40 -7.80 -6.65 -11.91
N ALA A 41 -8.21 -6.00 -12.99
CA ALA A 41 -7.49 -4.84 -13.52
C ALA A 41 -7.56 -3.65 -12.56
N GLU A 42 -8.73 -3.39 -11.97
CA GLU A 42 -8.91 -2.34 -10.95
C GLU A 42 -8.05 -2.59 -9.70
N ILE A 43 -8.06 -3.82 -9.18
CA ILE A 43 -7.22 -4.23 -8.04
C ILE A 43 -5.74 -4.02 -8.36
N SER A 44 -5.31 -4.43 -9.55
CA SER A 44 -3.92 -4.27 -9.99
C SER A 44 -3.52 -2.79 -10.08
N GLY A 45 -4.41 -1.94 -10.59
CA GLY A 45 -4.23 -0.49 -10.63
C GLY A 45 -4.08 0.10 -9.22
N ALA A 46 -4.99 -0.25 -8.31
CA ALA A 46 -4.95 0.22 -6.92
C ALA A 46 -3.68 -0.23 -6.19
N GLN A 47 -3.25 -1.48 -6.38
CA GLN A 47 -2.02 -2.00 -5.81
C GLN A 47 -0.78 -1.23 -6.30
N ARG A 48 -0.75 -0.86 -7.58
CA ARG A 48 0.32 -0.04 -8.15
C ARG A 48 0.35 1.36 -7.53
N GLU A 49 -0.79 2.03 -7.45
CA GLU A 49 -0.88 3.37 -6.84
C GLU A 49 -0.46 3.37 -5.36
N LEU A 50 -0.83 2.30 -4.64
CA LEU A 50 -0.41 2.09 -3.27
C LEU A 50 1.12 1.94 -3.18
N ALA A 51 1.72 1.10 -4.01
CA ALA A 51 3.16 0.89 -4.03
C ALA A 51 3.93 2.19 -4.38
N GLU A 52 3.46 2.94 -5.38
CA GLU A 52 4.05 4.24 -5.75
C GLU A 52 3.96 5.25 -4.59
N THR A 53 2.85 5.26 -3.87
CA THR A 53 2.66 6.13 -2.70
C THR A 53 3.54 5.72 -1.53
N GLN A 54 3.64 4.42 -1.23
CA GLN A 54 4.54 3.89 -0.21
C GLN A 54 6.00 4.21 -0.51
N ALA A 55 6.43 4.08 -1.78
CA ALA A 55 7.76 4.45 -2.21
C ALA A 55 8.04 5.95 -2.00
N ARG A 56 7.10 6.83 -2.37
CA ARG A 56 7.22 8.28 -2.11
C ARG A 56 7.37 8.57 -0.63
N VAL A 57 6.52 7.98 0.22
CA VAL A 57 6.59 8.15 1.68
C VAL A 57 7.95 7.69 2.22
N ALA A 58 8.45 6.54 1.77
CA ALA A 58 9.76 6.02 2.18
C ALA A 58 10.91 6.96 1.81
N VAL A 59 10.87 7.55 0.61
CA VAL A 59 11.86 8.56 0.17
C VAL A 59 11.81 9.81 1.05
N TYR A 60 10.62 10.35 1.34
CA TYR A 60 10.50 11.50 2.23
C TYR A 60 11.01 11.20 3.64
N ALA A 61 10.67 10.04 4.20
CA ALA A 61 11.13 9.62 5.51
C ALA A 61 12.67 9.44 5.55
N ALA A 62 13.27 8.89 4.49
CA ALA A 62 14.72 8.76 4.40
C ALA A 62 15.42 10.12 4.31
N ARG A 63 14.88 11.06 3.54
CA ARG A 63 15.41 12.43 3.42
C ARG A 63 15.35 13.18 4.75
N ALA A 64 14.25 13.06 5.49
CA ALA A 64 14.13 13.67 6.81
C ALA A 64 15.22 13.14 7.76
N ARG A 65 15.38 11.81 7.84
CA ARG A 65 16.43 11.20 8.67
C ARG A 65 17.85 11.62 8.27
N SER A 66 18.14 11.76 6.98
CA SER A 66 19.45 12.23 6.53
C SER A 66 19.71 13.69 6.90
N ALA A 67 18.67 14.55 6.85
CA ALA A 67 18.79 15.94 7.29
C ALA A 67 19.05 16.03 8.79
N ASP A 68 18.31 15.27 9.61
CA ASP A 68 18.52 15.19 11.05
C ASP A 68 19.94 14.68 11.39
N ALA A 69 20.42 13.65 10.69
CA ALA A 69 21.77 13.12 10.87
C ALA A 69 22.87 14.10 10.43
N GLN A 70 22.63 14.91 9.39
CA GLN A 70 23.56 15.96 8.97
C GLN A 70 23.67 17.08 10.01
N VAL A 71 22.55 17.50 10.61
CA VAL A 71 22.55 18.52 11.69
C VAL A 71 23.35 18.03 12.89
N LEU A 72 23.15 16.79 13.34
CA LEU A 72 23.91 16.19 14.45
C LEU A 72 25.42 16.10 14.14
N ALA A 73 25.79 15.71 12.91
CA ALA A 73 27.19 15.62 12.50
C ALA A 73 27.87 17.00 12.38
N ASP A 74 27.14 18.04 11.97
CA ASP A 74 27.65 19.41 11.91
C ASP A 74 27.78 20.02 13.32
N GLU A 75 26.88 19.72 14.26
CA GLU A 75 26.98 20.12 15.67
C GLU A 75 28.20 19.49 16.37
N GLU A 76 28.47 18.20 16.14
CA GLU A 76 29.67 17.55 16.68
C GLU A 76 30.97 18.16 16.12
N ARG A 77 30.99 18.58 14.85
CA ARG A 77 32.16 19.24 14.24
C ARG A 77 32.40 20.66 14.76
N LEU A 78 31.36 21.38 15.19
CA LEU A 78 31.53 22.68 15.86
C LEU A 78 31.97 22.53 17.33
N GLY A 79 31.74 21.37 17.96
CA GLY A 79 32.05 21.13 19.38
C GLY A 79 33.52 20.78 19.70
N ASP A 80 34.33 20.40 18.71
CA ASP A 80 35.70 19.87 18.94
C ASP A 80 36.82 20.93 18.79
N GLY A 81 36.45 22.20 18.60
CA GLY A 81 37.38 23.34 18.56
C GLY A 81 37.59 23.94 19.95
N ALA A 82 38.65 23.52 20.64
CA ALA A 82 39.05 24.00 21.96
C ALA A 82 39.02 25.54 22.10
N GLY A 83 38.19 26.03 23.03
CA GLY A 83 38.21 27.39 23.54
C GLY A 83 37.81 27.38 25.00
N VAL A 84 38.79 27.14 25.88
CA VAL A 84 38.64 27.24 27.34
C VAL A 84 38.16 28.64 27.69
N TYR A 85 36.86 28.82 27.90
CA TYR A 85 36.32 30.04 28.50
C TYR A 85 36.47 29.91 30.03
N LEU A 86 37.62 30.34 30.53
CA LEU A 86 37.80 30.68 31.94
C LEU A 86 37.22 32.08 32.14
N PRO A 87 36.14 32.27 32.92
CA PRO A 87 35.69 33.60 33.29
C PRO A 87 36.69 34.19 34.30
N SER A 88 37.62 35.00 33.81
CA SER A 88 38.50 35.81 34.66
C SER A 88 37.67 36.91 35.31
N ASN A 89 37.21 36.61 36.53
CA ASN A 89 36.79 37.61 37.49
C ASN A 89 38.02 38.40 37.94
N HIS A 90 38.02 39.72 37.78
CA HIS A 90 38.62 40.71 38.71
C HIS A 90 38.61 42.12 38.13
N PRO A 91 38.72 43.16 38.97
CA PRO A 91 38.00 43.46 40.21
C PRO A 91 37.02 44.65 40.06
#